data_AF-A0A0D8XRR5-F1
#
_entry.id   AF-A0A0D8XRR5-F1
#
_cell.length_a   1.000
_cell.length_b   1.000
_cell.length_c   1.000
_cell.angle_alpha   90.00
_cell.angle_beta   90.00
_cell.angle_gamma   90.00
#
_symmetry.space_group_name_H-M   'P 1'
#
loop_
_entity.id
_entity.type
_entity.pdbx_description
1 polymer ?
#
loop_
_entity_poly.entity_id
_entity_poly.type
_entity_poly.pdbx_seq_one_letter_code
_entity_poly.pdbx_strand_id
1 'polypeptide(L)'
;MKDEGHIRLVCLDQKYIVFDVDQESNATEVVHISRLAMTWFVAFRFQTNAPTRYLVKPNSGVLENNQPVAQKNMIKVKIELYGNRYNPNHILFVEATVVRKKSDWKKVWEDEDLGPHNVQRVYFQLSTTVIGVDRALQFTDTTERTKAVLTQILAQSNAKGQEKVKELESFYEVLKSDNELLQHNIEQTLRLKNIIMSQINQRNDIISKHVTQTSKLEQEENQLMVEINNMEHEIQQIYERFHLNDSRCI
;
A
#
# COMPACT_ATOMS: atom_id res chain seq x y z
N MET A 1 24.92 11.99 11.30
CA MET A 1 24.95 12.73 10.02
C MET A 1 24.01 13.91 10.13
N LYS A 2 24.50 15.13 9.90
CA LYS A 2 23.69 16.35 9.97
C LYS A 2 22.77 16.35 8.74
N ASP A 3 21.47 16.42 8.98
CA ASP A 3 20.44 16.57 7.95
C ASP A 3 20.66 17.94 7.28
N GLU A 4 21.33 17.95 6.13
CA GLU A 4 21.62 19.18 5.40
C GLU A 4 20.31 19.83 4.93
N GLY A 5 19.89 20.91 5.60
CA GLY A 5 19.16 22.05 5.04
C GLY A 5 17.92 21.85 4.16
N HIS A 6 17.35 20.65 4.07
CA HIS A 6 16.21 20.40 3.19
C HIS A 6 14.92 20.94 3.80
N ILE A 7 14.25 21.81 3.04
CA ILE A 7 12.97 22.40 3.45
C ILE A 7 11.94 21.28 3.63
N ARG A 8 11.41 21.14 4.84
CA ARG A 8 10.33 20.20 5.17
C ARG A 8 8.99 20.94 5.17
N LEU A 9 8.25 20.81 4.07
CA LEU A 9 6.95 21.43 3.83
C LEU A 9 5.78 20.49 4.11
N VAL A 10 5.95 19.20 3.83
CA VAL A 10 4.94 18.16 3.98
C VAL A 10 5.48 16.93 4.72
N CYS A 11 4.59 16.25 5.42
CA CYS A 11 4.81 14.94 6.02
C CYS A 11 3.80 13.94 5.46
N LEU A 12 4.29 12.75 5.15
CA LEU A 12 3.48 11.60 4.77
C LEU A 12 3.41 10.66 5.97
N ASP A 13 2.23 10.12 6.26
CA ASP A 13 2.05 9.07 7.27
C ASP A 13 2.84 7.81 6.94
N GLN A 14 2.98 7.49 5.65
CA GLN A 14 3.80 6.40 5.15
C GLN A 14 4.56 6.76 3.88
N LYS A 15 5.79 6.23 3.77
CA LYS A 15 6.62 6.30 2.55
C LYS A 15 6.78 4.95 1.87
N TYR A 16 6.46 3.86 2.56
CA TYR A 16 6.52 2.51 2.03
C TYR A 16 5.10 2.08 1.65
N ILE A 17 4.88 1.77 0.38
CA ILE A 17 3.59 1.37 -0.17
C ILE A 17 3.71 -0.07 -0.65
N VAL A 18 2.83 -0.95 -0.16
CA VAL A 18 2.80 -2.37 -0.50
C VAL A 18 1.49 -2.67 -1.20
N PHE A 19 1.54 -3.01 -2.49
CA PHE A 19 0.36 -3.37 -3.26
C PHE A 19 0.06 -4.87 -3.14
N ASP A 20 -1.19 -5.22 -2.86
CA ASP A 20 -1.69 -6.58 -3.01
C ASP A 20 -2.08 -6.84 -4.46
N VAL A 21 -1.19 -7.46 -5.23
CA VAL A 21 -1.38 -7.65 -6.68
C VAL A 21 -2.24 -8.86 -7.03
N ASP A 22 -2.55 -9.72 -6.07
CA ASP A 22 -3.29 -10.98 -6.28
C ASP A 22 -4.82 -10.81 -6.23
N GLN A 23 -5.30 -9.58 -6.02
CA GLN A 23 -6.73 -9.28 -6.01
C GLN A 23 -7.28 -9.09 -7.44
N GLU A 24 -8.56 -9.36 -7.66
CA GLU A 24 -9.19 -9.23 -8.99
C GLU A 24 -9.27 -7.76 -9.47
N SER A 25 -9.36 -6.82 -8.54
CA SER A 25 -9.45 -5.39 -8.81
C SER A 25 -8.08 -4.70 -8.79
N ASN A 26 -8.01 -3.41 -9.16
CA ASN A 26 -6.75 -2.67 -9.08
C ASN A 26 -6.30 -2.50 -7.61
N ALA A 27 -5.08 -2.90 -7.32
CA ALA A 27 -4.47 -2.77 -6.02
C ALA A 27 -4.41 -1.31 -5.60
N THR A 28 -4.93 -1.01 -4.42
CA THR A 28 -5.18 0.35 -3.96
C THR A 28 -4.56 0.55 -2.60
N GLU A 29 -3.84 1.65 -2.43
CA GLU A 29 -3.32 2.09 -1.14
C GLU A 29 -3.71 3.55 -0.87
N VAL A 30 -3.86 3.90 0.41
CA VAL A 30 -4.23 5.25 0.85
C VAL A 30 -3.10 5.83 1.68
N VAL A 31 -2.60 6.98 1.26
CA VAL A 31 -1.56 7.75 1.96
C VAL A 31 -2.18 9.05 2.43
N HIS A 32 -1.78 9.50 3.62
CA HIS A 32 -2.19 10.79 4.15
C HIS A 32 -1.03 11.78 4.05
N ILE A 33 -1.27 12.88 3.35
CA ILE A 33 -0.34 14.01 3.30
C ILE A 33 -0.80 15.10 4.27
N SER A 34 0.16 15.62 5.03
CA SER A 34 -0.05 16.69 6.01
C SER A 34 0.97 17.81 5.81
N ARG A 35 0.59 19.02 6.19
CA ARG A 35 1.44 20.20 6.09
C ARG A 35 2.33 20.34 7.34
N LEU A 36 3.58 20.70 7.14
CA LEU A 36 4.52 21.06 8.21
C LEU A 36 4.85 22.56 8.25
N ALA A 37 4.68 23.28 7.14
CA ALA A 37 4.93 24.72 7.11
C ALA A 37 3.98 25.47 8.08
N MET A 38 4.48 26.48 8.81
CA MET A 38 3.66 27.21 9.80
C MET A 38 2.87 28.40 9.22
N THR A 39 3.38 29.05 8.17
CA THR A 39 2.87 30.38 7.76
C THR A 39 2.21 30.45 6.38
N TRP A 40 2.59 29.61 5.42
CA TRP A 40 2.20 29.75 4.01
C TRP A 40 1.53 28.50 3.44
N PHE A 41 0.66 28.65 2.43
CA PHE A 41 0.05 27.50 1.75
C PHE A 41 1.13 26.60 1.16
N VAL A 42 0.85 25.29 1.08
CA VAL A 42 1.76 24.34 0.45
C VAL A 42 1.05 23.67 -0.71
N ALA A 43 1.53 23.91 -1.92
CA ALA A 43 1.08 23.16 -3.09
C ALA A 43 1.82 21.84 -3.15
N PHE A 44 1.14 20.78 -3.56
CA PHE A 44 1.75 19.48 -3.79
C PHE A 44 1.33 18.91 -5.14
N ARG A 45 2.19 18.08 -5.72
CA ARG A 45 1.89 17.24 -6.89
C ARG A 45 2.60 15.91 -6.81
N PHE A 46 1.94 14.86 -7.24
CA PHE A 46 2.51 13.52 -7.39
C PHE A 46 3.04 13.35 -8.81
N GLN A 47 4.23 12.78 -8.92
CA GLN A 47 4.88 12.47 -10.19
C GLN A 47 5.35 11.03 -10.21
N THR A 48 5.35 10.46 -11.40
CA THR A 48 5.84 9.10 -11.64
C THR A 48 6.46 8.99 -13.02
N ASN A 49 7.43 8.09 -13.17
CA ASN A 49 7.97 7.69 -14.47
C ASN A 49 7.07 6.70 -15.24
N ALA A 50 5.98 6.22 -14.62
CA ALA A 50 5.04 5.27 -15.21
C ALA A 50 3.58 5.75 -15.06
N PRO A 51 3.19 6.86 -15.72
CA PRO A 51 1.88 7.50 -15.52
C PRO A 51 0.68 6.62 -15.95
N THR A 52 0.89 5.67 -16.86
CA THR A 52 -0.17 4.72 -17.26
C THR A 52 -0.38 3.58 -16.25
N ARG A 53 0.48 3.49 -15.21
CA ARG A 53 0.47 2.42 -14.22
C ARG A 53 -0.09 2.85 -12.87
N TYR A 54 -0.03 4.13 -12.54
CA TYR A 54 -0.47 4.65 -11.24
C TYR A 54 -1.57 5.68 -11.40
N LEU A 55 -2.74 5.42 -10.84
CA LEU A 55 -3.80 6.42 -10.70
C LEU A 55 -3.72 7.04 -9.32
N VAL A 56 -3.41 8.32 -9.25
CA VAL A 56 -3.30 9.05 -7.97
C VAL A 56 -4.43 10.06 -7.86
N LYS A 57 -5.21 10.00 -6.76
CA LYS A 57 -6.37 10.87 -6.52
C LYS A 57 -6.40 11.37 -5.07
N PRO A 58 -6.28 12.69 -4.83
CA PRO A 58 -5.90 13.73 -5.78
C PRO A 58 -4.43 13.62 -6.19
N ASN A 59 -4.10 13.87 -7.46
CA ASN A 59 -2.70 13.90 -7.92
C ASN A 59 -1.98 15.20 -7.56
N SER A 60 -2.72 16.27 -7.27
CA SER A 60 -2.18 17.59 -6.96
C SER A 60 -3.21 18.39 -6.16
N GLY A 61 -2.74 19.40 -5.42
CA GLY A 61 -3.62 20.23 -4.63
C GLY A 61 -2.88 21.22 -3.73
N VAL A 62 -3.61 21.79 -2.78
CA VAL A 62 -3.10 22.79 -1.82
C VAL A 62 -3.47 22.38 -0.41
N LEU A 63 -2.50 22.48 0.50
CA LEU A 63 -2.65 22.29 1.93
C LEU A 63 -2.78 23.67 2.61
N GLU A 64 -3.93 23.90 3.23
CA GLU A 64 -4.27 25.16 3.90
C GLU A 64 -3.92 25.19 5.39
N ASN A 65 -3.84 26.39 5.96
CA ASN A 65 -3.44 26.63 7.36
C ASN A 65 -4.62 26.52 8.36
N ASN A 66 -5.77 26.04 7.92
CA ASN A 66 -7.02 26.32 8.62
C ASN A 66 -7.42 25.15 9.50
N GLN A 67 -6.63 24.87 10.56
CA GLN A 67 -7.09 24.45 11.90
C GLN A 67 -5.93 24.01 12.82
N PRO A 68 -6.13 24.02 14.17
CA PRO A 68 -5.14 23.56 15.13
C PRO A 68 -4.69 22.12 14.84
N VAL A 69 -3.40 21.88 15.11
CA VAL A 69 -2.54 20.76 14.69
C VAL A 69 -3.03 19.34 15.07
N ALA A 70 -4.16 19.21 15.78
CA ALA A 70 -4.77 17.91 16.06
C ALA A 70 -5.83 17.57 14.99
N GLN A 71 -5.49 16.62 14.10
CA GLN A 71 -6.41 15.79 13.31
C GLN A 71 -7.08 16.31 12.02
N LYS A 72 -7.14 17.60 11.67
CA LYS A 72 -8.03 18.03 10.56
C LYS A 72 -7.43 18.45 9.21
N ASN A 73 -6.11 18.50 9.04
CA ASN A 73 -5.48 18.92 7.76
C ASN A 73 -4.70 17.79 7.07
N MET A 74 -5.16 16.54 7.21
CA MET A 74 -4.64 15.41 6.43
C MET A 74 -5.48 15.21 5.18
N ILE A 75 -4.87 15.32 4.00
CA ILE A 75 -5.53 14.97 2.74
C ILE A 75 -5.28 13.49 2.47
N LYS A 76 -6.37 12.75 2.25
CA LYS A 76 -6.33 11.36 1.80
C LYS A 76 -6.00 11.32 0.32
N VAL A 77 -4.93 10.63 -0.03
CA VAL A 77 -4.50 10.37 -1.40
C VAL A 77 -4.62 8.88 -1.67
N LYS A 78 -5.51 8.53 -2.58
CA LYS A 78 -5.69 7.17 -3.09
C LYS A 78 -4.70 6.94 -4.23
N ILE A 79 -3.91 5.88 -4.13
CA ILE A 79 -2.95 5.45 -5.15
C ILE A 79 -3.37 4.07 -5.62
N GLU A 80 -3.73 3.94 -6.88
CA GLU A 80 -4.15 2.67 -7.49
C GLU A 80 -3.11 2.20 -8.51
N LEU A 81 -2.75 0.91 -8.46
CA LEU A 81 -1.89 0.25 -9.43
C LEU A 81 -2.75 -0.38 -10.53
N TYR A 82 -2.73 0.21 -11.72
CA TYR A 82 -3.57 -0.20 -12.84
C TYR A 82 -3.20 -1.59 -13.37
N GLY A 83 -4.17 -2.50 -13.36
CA GLY A 83 -4.03 -3.87 -13.84
C GLY A 83 -3.06 -4.72 -13.02
N ASN A 84 -2.74 -4.31 -11.78
CA ASN A 84 -1.85 -5.03 -10.86
C ASN A 84 -0.44 -5.33 -11.40
N ARG A 85 0.02 -4.55 -12.40
CA ARG A 85 1.33 -4.74 -13.03
C ARG A 85 2.40 -3.91 -12.32
N TYR A 86 2.94 -4.46 -11.24
CA TYR A 86 4.06 -3.88 -10.52
C TYR A 86 5.38 -4.02 -11.29
N ASN A 87 6.25 -3.00 -11.19
CA ASN A 87 7.64 -3.05 -11.67
C ASN A 87 8.54 -2.36 -10.64
N PRO A 88 9.64 -2.99 -10.20
CA PRO A 88 10.55 -2.42 -9.20
C PRO A 88 11.28 -1.15 -9.66
N ASN A 89 11.34 -0.88 -10.97
CA ASN A 89 11.97 0.33 -11.52
C ASN A 89 11.00 1.52 -11.60
N HIS A 90 9.74 1.34 -11.23
CA HIS A 90 8.79 2.45 -11.15
C HIS A 90 9.10 3.34 -9.96
N ILE A 91 9.05 4.64 -10.20
CA ILE A 91 9.29 5.67 -9.20
C ILE A 91 7.99 6.45 -9.05
N LEU A 92 7.56 6.63 -7.80
CA LEU A 92 6.48 7.53 -7.42
C LEU A 92 7.02 8.46 -6.34
N PHE A 93 6.78 9.76 -6.49
CA PHE A 93 7.21 10.74 -5.50
C PHE A 93 6.22 11.90 -5.44
N VAL A 94 6.25 12.62 -4.32
CA VAL A 94 5.52 13.86 -4.14
C VAL A 94 6.50 15.03 -4.13
N GLU A 95 6.15 16.07 -4.87
CA GLU A 95 6.79 17.37 -4.81
C GLU A 95 5.90 18.33 -4.03
N ALA A 96 6.50 19.14 -3.17
CA ALA A 96 5.79 20.18 -2.44
C ALA A 96 6.56 21.49 -2.48
N THR A 97 5.84 22.60 -2.59
CA THR A 97 6.41 23.96 -2.57
C THR A 97 5.49 24.95 -1.86
N VAL A 98 6.06 26.07 -1.42
CA VAL A 98 5.34 27.12 -0.71
C VAL A 98 4.65 28.05 -1.69
N VAL A 99 3.39 28.39 -1.41
CA VAL A 99 2.60 29.33 -2.20
C VAL A 99 2.04 30.44 -1.32
N ARG A 100 2.17 31.69 -1.78
CA ARG A 100 1.68 32.87 -1.05
C ARG A 100 0.16 33.02 -1.15
N LYS A 101 -0.41 32.79 -2.34
CA LYS A 101 -1.85 32.89 -2.60
C LYS A 101 -2.38 31.54 -3.07
N LYS A 102 -3.54 31.14 -2.53
CA LYS A 102 -4.19 29.88 -2.91
C LYS A 102 -4.47 29.79 -4.42
N SER A 103 -4.78 30.90 -5.10
CA SER A 103 -5.04 30.93 -6.55
C SER A 103 -3.86 30.50 -7.42
N ASP A 104 -2.63 30.66 -6.91
CA ASP A 104 -1.42 30.61 -7.73
C ASP A 104 -0.80 29.21 -7.73
N TRP A 105 -1.40 28.25 -7.03
CA TRP A 105 -0.85 26.91 -6.83
C TRP A 105 -0.64 26.08 -8.11
N LYS A 106 -1.34 26.43 -9.20
CA LYS A 106 -1.12 25.79 -10.51
C LYS A 106 0.06 26.41 -11.24
N LYS A 107 0.23 27.73 -11.13
CA LYS A 107 1.27 28.51 -11.81
C LYS A 107 2.64 28.34 -11.17
N VAL A 108 2.68 28.02 -9.87
CA VAL A 108 3.93 27.75 -9.14
C VAL A 108 4.75 26.61 -9.73
N TRP A 109 4.21 25.82 -10.65
CA TRP A 109 4.95 24.75 -11.31
C TRP A 109 5.50 25.14 -12.68
N GLU A 110 5.12 26.31 -13.19
CA GLU A 110 5.54 26.88 -14.48
C GLU A 110 6.70 27.88 -14.29
N ASP A 111 6.92 28.38 -13.08
CA ASP A 111 8.01 29.30 -12.75
C ASP A 111 9.38 28.62 -12.91
N GLU A 112 10.21 29.15 -13.81
CA GLU A 112 11.59 28.67 -14.06
C GLU A 112 12.50 28.85 -12.84
N ASP A 113 12.16 29.78 -11.94
CA ASP A 113 12.88 30.08 -10.69
C ASP A 113 12.61 29.05 -9.56
N LEU A 114 11.84 27.98 -9.80
CA LEU A 114 11.76 26.85 -8.88
C LEU A 114 13.05 26.04 -8.91
N GLY A 115 14.09 26.62 -8.33
CA GLY A 115 15.32 25.91 -8.02
C GLY A 115 15.06 24.72 -7.09
N PRO A 116 15.96 23.72 -7.11
CA PRO A 116 15.85 22.50 -6.30
C PRO A 116 15.80 22.76 -4.78
N HIS A 117 16.21 23.96 -4.34
CA HIS A 117 16.17 24.36 -2.93
C HIS A 117 14.76 24.77 -2.45
N ASN A 118 13.85 25.11 -3.36
CA ASN A 118 12.50 25.60 -3.02
C ASN A 118 11.42 24.50 -3.12
N VAL A 119 11.83 23.28 -3.46
CA VAL A 119 10.93 22.13 -3.64
C VAL A 119 11.37 21.00 -2.72
N GLN A 120 10.44 20.51 -1.91
CA GLN A 120 10.62 19.25 -1.19
C GLN A 120 10.22 18.10 -2.10
N ARG A 121 11.11 17.12 -2.29
CA ARG A 121 10.80 15.84 -2.95
C ARG A 121 10.78 14.72 -1.93
N VAL A 122 9.71 13.93 -1.90
CA VAL A 122 9.62 12.73 -1.05
C VAL A 122 9.31 11.53 -1.93
N TYR A 123 10.24 10.59 -1.99
CA TYR A 123 10.11 9.36 -2.76
C TYR A 123 9.35 8.30 -1.98
N PHE A 124 8.46 7.59 -2.67
CA PHE A 124 7.84 6.39 -2.16
C PHE A 124 8.70 5.17 -2.47
N GLN A 125 8.84 4.29 -1.50
CA GLN A 125 9.36 2.96 -1.71
C GLN A 125 8.17 2.05 -2.02
N LEU A 126 8.10 1.58 -3.26
CA LEU A 126 7.00 0.73 -3.73
C LEU A 126 7.40 -0.75 -3.58
N SER A 127 6.43 -1.60 -3.29
CA SER A 127 6.59 -3.05 -3.23
C SER A 127 5.26 -3.77 -3.49
N THR A 128 5.31 -5.10 -3.56
CA THR A 128 4.12 -5.96 -3.53
C THR A 128 4.11 -6.77 -2.24
N THR A 129 2.95 -7.31 -1.88
CA THR A 129 2.79 -8.23 -0.74
C THR A 129 3.77 -9.40 -0.81
N VAL A 130 3.89 -10.04 -1.97
CA VAL A 130 4.83 -11.14 -2.23
C VAL A 130 6.28 -10.72 -1.98
N ILE A 131 6.72 -9.60 -2.57
CA ILE A 131 8.11 -9.11 -2.42
C ILE A 131 8.38 -8.65 -0.98
N GLY A 132 7.39 -8.06 -0.31
CA GLY A 132 7.49 -7.65 1.09
C GLY A 132 7.73 -8.84 2.02
N VAL A 133 7.01 -9.95 1.79
CA VAL A 133 7.19 -11.21 2.52
C VAL A 133 8.54 -11.84 2.19
N ASP A 134 8.92 -11.94 0.91
CA ASP A 134 10.21 -12.50 0.51
C ASP A 134 11.39 -11.72 1.09
N ARG A 135 11.33 -10.39 1.11
CA ARG A 135 12.34 -9.57 1.81
C ARG A 135 12.36 -9.88 3.29
N ALA A 136 11.20 -9.89 3.97
CA ALA A 136 11.11 -10.21 5.38
C ALA A 136 11.74 -11.59 5.71
N LEU A 137 11.61 -12.56 4.81
CA LEU A 137 12.18 -13.89 4.94
C LEU A 137 13.68 -13.95 4.62
N GLN A 138 14.18 -13.21 3.62
CA GLN A 138 15.61 -13.18 3.24
C GLN A 138 16.53 -12.55 4.31
N PHE A 139 15.99 -11.84 5.32
CA PHE A 139 16.80 -11.28 6.41
C PHE A 139 17.36 -12.33 7.39
N THR A 140 16.95 -13.61 7.29
CA THR A 140 17.60 -14.68 8.07
C THR A 140 19.04 -14.95 7.62
N ASP A 141 19.38 -14.65 6.36
CA ASP A 141 20.73 -14.87 5.81
C ASP A 141 21.76 -13.85 6.33
N THR A 142 21.32 -12.62 6.67
CA THR A 142 22.21 -11.61 7.26
C THR A 142 22.76 -12.04 8.62
N THR A 143 21.96 -12.77 9.42
CA THR A 143 22.39 -13.34 10.70
C THR A 143 23.57 -14.31 10.56
N GLU A 144 23.59 -15.11 9.48
CA GLU A 144 24.71 -16.03 9.23
C GLU A 144 26.00 -15.30 8.85
N ARG A 145 25.88 -14.22 8.07
CA ARG A 145 27.02 -13.40 7.67
C ARG A 145 27.64 -12.66 8.85
N THR A 146 26.82 -12.11 9.75
CA THR A 146 27.31 -11.45 10.98
C THR A 146 27.95 -12.48 11.91
N LYS A 147 27.37 -13.68 12.03
CA LYS A 147 27.95 -14.78 12.81
C LYS A 147 29.32 -15.20 12.27
N ALA A 148 29.50 -15.28 10.95
CA ALA A 148 30.80 -15.56 10.34
C ALA A 148 31.84 -14.45 10.64
N VAL A 149 31.47 -13.18 10.54
CA VAL A 149 32.35 -12.04 10.86
C VAL A 149 32.72 -12.04 12.34
N LEU A 150 31.76 -12.25 13.23
CA LEU A 150 32.01 -12.34 14.68
C LEU A 150 32.92 -13.52 15.03
N THR A 151 32.72 -14.68 14.40
CA THR A 151 33.55 -15.87 14.60
C THR A 151 34.99 -15.63 14.12
N GLN A 152 35.16 -14.92 13.00
CA GLN A 152 36.47 -14.55 12.48
C GLN A 152 37.22 -13.57 13.38
N ILE A 153 36.54 -12.57 13.94
CA ILE A 153 37.14 -11.60 14.87
C ILE A 153 37.47 -12.27 16.22
N LEU A 154 36.56 -13.11 16.74
CA LEU A 154 36.79 -13.89 17.96
C LEU A 154 37.95 -14.88 17.81
N ALA A 155 38.14 -15.48 16.63
CA ALA A 155 39.26 -16.37 16.34
C ALA A 155 40.61 -15.66 16.23
N GLN A 156 40.62 -14.34 15.98
CA GLN A 156 41.83 -13.51 15.87
C GLN A 156 42.21 -12.81 17.19
N SER A 157 41.35 -12.86 18.21
CA SER A 157 41.51 -12.13 19.47
C SER A 157 42.52 -12.76 20.44
N ASN A 158 43.82 -12.50 20.22
CA ASN A 158 44.89 -12.66 21.22
C ASN A 158 45.47 -11.29 21.69
N ALA A 159 44.82 -10.18 21.32
CA ALA A 159 45.31 -8.82 21.56
C ALA A 159 45.30 -8.41 23.05
N LYS A 160 46.34 -7.69 23.48
CA LYS A 160 46.47 -7.11 24.84
C LYS A 160 46.63 -5.59 24.75
N GLY A 161 46.02 -4.85 25.68
CA GLY A 161 46.21 -3.40 25.80
C GLY A 161 45.40 -2.57 24.81
N GLN A 162 46.02 -1.56 24.18
CA GLN A 162 45.35 -0.58 23.29
C GLN A 162 44.70 -1.20 22.05
N GLU A 163 45.25 -2.29 21.52
CA GLU A 163 44.65 -3.01 20.38
C GLU A 163 43.28 -3.61 20.75
N LYS A 164 43.17 -4.15 21.97
CA LYS A 164 41.89 -4.68 22.49
C LYS A 164 40.85 -3.58 22.66
N VAL A 165 41.26 -2.36 23.02
CA VAL A 165 40.34 -1.21 23.11
C VAL A 165 39.81 -0.82 21.73
N LYS A 166 40.67 -0.77 20.71
CA LYS A 166 40.25 -0.52 19.33
C LYS A 166 39.35 -1.62 18.76
N GLU A 167 39.63 -2.88 19.07
CA GLU A 167 38.76 -4.01 18.71
C GLU A 167 37.38 -3.84 19.35
N LEU A 168 37.32 -3.51 20.65
CA LEU A 168 36.06 -3.28 21.36
C LEU A 168 35.27 -2.09 20.82
N GLU A 169 35.95 -1.00 20.43
CA GLU A 169 35.30 0.13 19.74
C GLU A 169 34.74 -0.29 18.38
N SER A 170 35.48 -1.10 17.61
CA SER A 170 34.98 -1.67 16.36
C SER A 170 33.77 -2.59 16.58
N PHE A 171 33.79 -3.41 17.64
CA PHE A 171 32.64 -4.25 18.03
C PHE A 171 31.44 -3.40 18.41
N TYR A 172 31.67 -2.32 19.14
CA TYR A 172 30.60 -1.41 19.56
C TYR A 172 29.91 -0.75 18.36
N GLU A 173 30.67 -0.29 17.36
CA GLU A 173 30.10 0.28 16.14
C GLU A 173 29.32 -0.75 15.32
N VAL A 174 29.83 -1.99 15.19
CA VAL A 174 29.09 -3.08 14.53
C VAL A 174 27.78 -3.38 15.27
N LEU A 175 27.84 -3.55 16.59
CA LEU A 175 26.64 -3.84 17.40
C LEU A 175 25.63 -2.69 17.37
N LYS A 176 26.10 -1.44 17.34
CA LYS A 176 25.23 -0.27 17.22
C LYS A 176 24.54 -0.23 15.86
N SER A 177 25.28 -0.47 14.78
CA SER A 177 24.71 -0.59 13.43
C SER A 177 23.69 -1.73 13.35
N ASP A 178 23.97 -2.88 13.96
CA ASP A 178 23.04 -4.01 14.02
C ASP A 178 21.77 -3.65 14.81
N ASN A 179 21.91 -2.91 15.91
CA ASN A 179 20.77 -2.49 16.72
C ASN A 179 19.87 -1.50 15.97
N GLU A 180 20.45 -0.56 15.22
CA GLU A 180 19.71 0.34 14.33
C GLU A 180 18.99 -0.43 13.22
N LEU A 181 19.64 -1.45 12.64
CA LEU A 181 19.05 -2.32 11.62
C LEU A 181 17.90 -3.17 12.18
N LEU A 182 18.05 -3.72 13.39
CA LEU A 182 17.00 -4.46 14.08
C LEU A 182 15.79 -3.57 14.40
N GLN A 183 16.01 -2.34 14.87
CA GLN A 183 14.93 -1.39 15.10
C GLN A 183 14.17 -1.08 13.81
N HIS A 184 14.89 -0.81 12.71
CA HIS A 184 14.27 -0.60 11.41
C HIS A 184 13.44 -1.82 10.95
N ASN A 185 13.95 -3.03 11.18
CA ASN A 185 13.26 -4.28 10.82
C ASN A 185 12.01 -4.51 11.65
N ILE A 186 12.04 -4.21 12.94
CA ILE A 186 10.86 -4.27 13.81
C ILE A 186 9.79 -3.32 13.29
N GLU A 187 10.16 -2.09 12.94
CA GLU A 187 9.22 -1.11 12.37
C GLU A 187 8.63 -1.57 11.05
N GLN A 188 9.47 -2.08 10.12
CA GLN A 188 9.02 -2.62 8.84
C GLN A 188 8.06 -3.80 9.03
N THR A 189 8.38 -4.72 9.94
CA THR A 189 7.58 -5.91 10.24
C THR A 189 6.24 -5.52 10.86
N LEU A 190 6.23 -4.57 11.79
CA LEU A 190 4.99 -4.05 12.39
C LEU A 190 4.09 -3.40 11.34
N ARG A 191 4.66 -2.61 10.42
CA ARG A 191 3.91 -2.01 9.31
C ARG A 191 3.33 -3.08 8.39
N LEU A 192 4.14 -4.05 7.97
CA LEU A 192 3.70 -5.13 7.10
C LEU A 192 2.58 -5.94 7.76
N LYS A 193 2.71 -6.25 9.06
CA LYS A 193 1.67 -6.93 9.84
C LYS A 193 0.35 -6.16 9.81
N ASN A 194 0.39 -4.84 10.02
CA ASN A 194 -0.81 -4.01 10.01
C ASN A 194 -1.48 -3.97 8.62
N ILE A 195 -0.67 -3.90 7.56
CA ILE A 195 -1.16 -3.95 6.17
C ILE A 195 -1.83 -5.30 5.89
N ILE A 196 -1.17 -6.42 6.21
CA ILE A 196 -1.73 -7.76 6.03
C ILE A 196 -3.03 -7.93 6.82
N MET A 197 -3.08 -7.45 8.07
CA MET A 197 -4.28 -7.53 8.89
C MET A 197 -5.45 -6.73 8.28
N SER A 198 -5.16 -5.54 7.73
CA SER A 198 -6.15 -4.74 7.02
C SER A 198 -6.66 -5.44 5.76
N GLN A 199 -5.76 -6.07 4.99
CA GLN A 199 -6.11 -6.84 3.79
C GLN A 199 -6.95 -8.08 4.11
N ILE A 200 -6.63 -8.80 5.19
CA ILE A 200 -7.44 -9.94 5.67
C ILE A 200 -8.86 -9.49 6.00
N ASN A 201 -9.01 -8.37 6.72
CA ASN A 201 -10.33 -7.84 7.05
C ASN A 201 -11.13 -7.45 5.80
N GLN A 202 -10.49 -6.79 4.83
CA GLN A 202 -11.13 -6.46 3.55
C GLN A 202 -11.57 -7.71 2.77
N ARG A 203 -10.73 -8.75 2.73
CA ARG A 203 -11.08 -10.03 2.09
C ARG A 203 -12.24 -10.71 2.79
N ASN A 204 -12.28 -10.70 4.12
CA ASN A 204 -13.40 -11.24 4.89
C ASN A 204 -14.71 -10.50 4.60
N ASP A 205 -14.67 -9.17 4.49
CA ASP A 205 -15.84 -8.37 4.11
C ASP A 205 -16.33 -8.74 2.70
N ILE A 206 -15.42 -8.92 1.74
CA ILE A 206 -15.75 -9.36 0.37
C ILE A 206 -16.34 -10.77 0.37
N ILE A 207 -15.75 -11.72 1.11
CA ILE A 207 -16.27 -13.08 1.25
C ILE A 207 -17.69 -13.05 1.81
N SER A 208 -17.96 -12.26 2.85
CA SER A 208 -19.30 -12.15 3.43
C SER A 208 -20.33 -11.63 2.42
N LYS A 209 -19.94 -10.69 1.56
CA LYS A 209 -20.79 -10.18 0.48
C LYS A 209 -21.05 -11.24 -0.59
N HIS A 210 -20.05 -12.01 -0.98
CA HIS A 210 -20.24 -13.10 -1.95
C HIS A 210 -21.12 -14.22 -1.38
N VAL A 211 -20.91 -14.62 -0.13
CA VAL A 211 -21.75 -15.64 0.54
C VAL A 211 -23.22 -15.20 0.56
N THR A 212 -23.49 -13.93 0.88
CA THR A 212 -24.87 -13.40 0.87
C THR A 212 -25.46 -13.31 -0.53
N GLN A 213 -24.65 -13.06 -1.56
CA GLN A 213 -25.11 -13.09 -2.96
C GLN A 213 -25.39 -14.52 -3.45
N THR A 214 -24.50 -15.47 -3.16
CA THR A 214 -24.69 -16.88 -3.53
C THR A 214 -25.96 -17.43 -2.90
N SER A 215 -26.21 -17.16 -1.62
CA SER A 215 -27.44 -17.59 -0.95
C SER A 215 -28.72 -17.01 -1.57
N LYS A 216 -28.68 -15.76 -2.07
CA LYS A 216 -29.82 -15.17 -2.79
C LYS A 216 -30.06 -15.84 -4.13
N LEU A 217 -28.99 -16.08 -4.89
CA LEU A 217 -29.08 -16.76 -6.18
C LEU A 217 -29.54 -18.21 -6.03
N GLU A 218 -29.06 -18.93 -5.00
CA GLU A 218 -29.55 -20.27 -4.66
C GLU A 218 -31.05 -20.25 -4.31
N GLN A 219 -31.53 -19.22 -3.61
CA GLN A 219 -32.96 -19.08 -3.31
C GLN A 219 -33.78 -18.82 -4.59
N GLU A 220 -33.30 -17.96 -5.49
CA GLU A 220 -33.94 -17.69 -6.78
C GLU A 220 -33.94 -18.94 -7.68
N GLU A 221 -32.84 -19.69 -7.74
CA GLU A 221 -32.76 -20.96 -8.48
C GLU A 221 -33.78 -21.98 -7.97
N ASN A 222 -33.88 -22.14 -6.65
CA ASN A 222 -34.87 -23.03 -6.04
C ASN A 222 -36.31 -22.61 -6.36
N GLN A 223 -36.60 -21.30 -6.37
CA GLN A 223 -37.93 -20.79 -6.76
C GLN A 223 -38.25 -21.10 -8.22
N LEU A 224 -37.31 -20.84 -9.13
CA LEU A 224 -37.47 -21.14 -10.55
C LEU A 224 -37.63 -22.64 -10.80
N MET A 225 -36.93 -23.49 -10.07
CA MET A 225 -37.06 -24.94 -10.19
C MET A 225 -38.45 -25.44 -9.74
N VAL A 226 -39.03 -24.83 -8.70
CA VAL A 226 -40.42 -25.09 -8.30
C VAL A 226 -41.41 -24.63 -9.38
N GLU A 227 -41.21 -23.46 -9.98
CA GLU A 227 -42.06 -22.97 -11.07
C GLU A 227 -41.99 -23.88 -12.31
N ILE A 228 -40.79 -24.32 -12.70
CA ILE A 228 -40.61 -25.26 -13.82
C ILE A 228 -41.35 -26.57 -13.54
N ASN A 229 -41.18 -27.16 -12.35
CA ASN A 229 -41.87 -28.40 -11.98
C ASN A 229 -43.39 -28.25 -12.02
N ASN A 230 -43.92 -27.10 -11.59
CA ASN A 230 -45.35 -26.80 -11.66
C ASN A 230 -45.82 -26.72 -13.12
N MET A 231 -45.10 -25.99 -13.97
CA MET A 231 -45.42 -25.87 -15.40
C MET A 231 -45.33 -27.23 -16.12
N GLU A 232 -44.34 -28.06 -15.82
CA GLU A 232 -44.22 -29.41 -16.36
C GLU A 232 -45.42 -30.29 -15.93
N HIS A 233 -45.85 -30.18 -14.67
CA HIS A 233 -47.02 -30.89 -14.18
C HIS A 233 -48.31 -30.45 -14.88
N GLU A 234 -48.50 -29.14 -15.09
CA GLU A 234 -49.65 -28.62 -15.84
C GLU A 234 -49.67 -29.11 -17.30
N ILE A 235 -48.51 -29.09 -17.97
CA ILE A 235 -48.37 -29.61 -19.34
C ILE A 235 -48.72 -31.10 -19.37
N GLN A 236 -48.24 -31.89 -18.41
CA GLN A 236 -48.53 -33.32 -18.31
C GLN A 236 -50.03 -33.58 -18.15
N GLN A 237 -50.72 -32.83 -17.29
CA GLN A 237 -52.17 -32.92 -17.13
C GLN A 237 -52.92 -32.59 -18.42
N ILE A 238 -52.44 -31.61 -19.19
CA ILE A 238 -53.02 -31.27 -20.49
C ILE A 238 -52.85 -32.43 -21.48
N TYR A 239 -51.65 -33.01 -21.59
CA TYR A 239 -51.39 -34.18 -22.43
C TYR A 239 -52.32 -35.36 -22.10
N GLU A 240 -52.49 -35.68 -20.81
CA GLU A 240 -53.39 -36.74 -20.36
C GLU A 240 -54.85 -36.48 -20.76
N ARG A 241 -55.33 -35.23 -20.65
CA ARG A 241 -56.68 -34.84 -21.09
C ARG A 241 -56.87 -35.00 -22.59
N PHE A 242 -55.86 -34.65 -23.40
CA PHE A 242 -55.93 -34.82 -24.85
C PHE A 242 -55.95 -36.31 -25.26
N HIS A 243 -55.12 -37.16 -24.65
CA HIS A 243 -55.13 -38.60 -24.95
C HIS A 243 -56.43 -39.32 -24.53
N LEU A 244 -57.10 -38.87 -23.46
CA LEU A 244 -58.39 -39.42 -23.04
C LEU A 244 -59.54 -39.03 -23.98
N ASN A 245 -59.43 -37.92 -24.71
CA ASN A 245 -60.45 -37.48 -25.67
C ASN A 245 -60.33 -38.16 -27.04
N ASP A 246 -59.13 -38.52 -27.49
CA ASP A 246 -58.94 -39.32 -28.72
C ASP A 246 -59.53 -40.74 -28.60
N SER A 247 -59.63 -41.28 -27.38
CA SER A 247 -60.22 -42.60 -27.12
C SER A 247 -61.76 -42.61 -27.12
N ARG A 248 -62.42 -41.44 -27.27
CA ARG A 248 -63.89 -41.31 -27.32
C ARG A 248 -64.44 -41.03 -28.72
N CYS A 249 -63.60 -41.03 -29.74
CA CYS A 249 -63.99 -40.95 -31.14
C CYS A 249 -63.83 -42.32 -31.84
N ILE A 250 -64.60 -43.32 -31.40
CA ILE A 250 -64.90 -44.55 -32.17
C ILE A 250 -66.39 -44.83 -32.04
#